data_AF-A0A8C8X4F0-F1
#
_entry.id   AF-A0A8C8X4F0-F1
#
_cell.length_a   1.000
_cell.length_b   1.000
_cell.length_c   1.000
_cell.angle_alpha   90.00
_cell.angle_beta   90.00
_cell.angle_gamma   90.00
#
_symmetry.space_group_name_H-M   'P 1'
#
loop_
_entity.id
_entity.type
_entity.pdbx_description
1 polymer ?
#
loop_
_entity_poly.entity_id
_entity_poly.type
_entity_poly.pdbx_seq_one_letter_code
_entity_poly.pdbx_strand_id
1 'polypeptide(L)'
;KDYVEFPCQYNIPDKNFESVYWYLQRADQRFTYIGHTSQGTVELEHYQLFVNRKLLSSTLTIKHVQPRDKAIYYCAVRHCGNNYGQGLIFGQGTSLSVLPSIQNPDPAVYQLKSPESSNISVCLFTDFDSEINVEPSTESNMTRLKSTSLDMKTMDSKSNGALAWSNSFDLGCNSTFNYTFHSSSEFPCDANVVEKGFETDMNLNFYNLLVIVLRITFLKVVGFNLLMTLRLWSS
;
A
#
# COMPACT_ATOMS: atom_id res chain seq x y z
N LYS A 1 7.88 -1.66 21.00
CA LYS A 1 8.99 -2.41 20.33
C LYS A 1 8.41 -3.78 20.12
N ASP A 2 7.77 -3.95 18.98
CA ASP A 2 6.78 -5.02 18.87
C ASP A 2 7.47 -6.16 18.14
N TYR A 3 7.62 -7.27 18.85
CA TYR A 3 8.12 -8.53 18.33
C TYR A 3 7.05 -9.58 18.52
N VAL A 4 7.01 -10.56 17.62
CA VAL A 4 6.10 -11.70 17.72
C VAL A 4 6.90 -12.98 17.58
N GLU A 5 6.56 -13.96 18.39
CA GLU A 5 7.20 -15.28 18.40
C GLU A 5 6.22 -16.36 17.94
N PHE A 6 6.70 -17.23 17.07
CA PHE A 6 5.99 -18.39 16.56
C PHE A 6 6.68 -19.65 17.08
N PRO A 7 6.17 -20.24 18.19
CA PRO A 7 6.67 -21.51 18.66
C PRO A 7 6.19 -22.64 17.74
N CYS A 8 7.09 -23.58 17.47
CA CYS A 8 6.81 -24.81 16.77
C CYS A 8 7.37 -25.98 17.56
N GLN A 9 6.50 -26.90 17.94
CA GLN A 9 6.87 -28.16 18.57
C GLN A 9 6.70 -29.29 17.56
N TYR A 10 7.66 -30.20 17.53
CA TYR A 10 7.63 -31.34 16.62
C TYR A 10 8.02 -32.61 17.36
N ASN A 11 7.40 -33.72 16.99
CA ASN A 11 7.72 -35.03 17.54
C ASN A 11 8.20 -35.93 16.40
N ILE A 12 9.51 -36.16 16.34
CA ILE A 12 10.15 -36.95 15.28
C ILE A 12 10.70 -38.23 15.92
N PRO A 13 10.30 -39.41 15.43
CA PRO A 13 10.88 -40.69 15.84
C PRO A 13 12.41 -40.66 15.75
N ASP A 14 13.09 -41.25 16.75
CA ASP A 14 14.56 -41.31 16.83
C ASP A 14 15.30 -39.96 16.89
N LYS A 15 14.60 -38.83 16.97
CA LYS A 15 15.15 -37.46 16.94
C LYS A 15 16.09 -37.21 15.75
N ASN A 16 15.93 -37.98 14.67
CA ASN A 16 16.81 -37.97 13.52
C ASN A 16 16.31 -36.98 12.46
N PHE A 17 16.62 -35.72 12.67
CA PHE A 17 16.35 -34.64 11.72
C PHE A 17 17.60 -33.80 11.47
N GLU A 18 17.71 -33.27 10.25
CA GLU A 18 18.84 -32.44 9.84
C GLU A 18 18.72 -31.04 10.45
N SER A 19 17.68 -30.31 10.03
CA SER A 19 17.40 -28.93 10.43
C SER A 19 15.90 -28.66 10.52
N VAL A 20 15.54 -27.57 11.19
CA VAL A 20 14.18 -27.00 11.18
C VAL A 20 14.18 -25.80 10.25
N TYR A 21 13.23 -25.79 9.32
CA TYR A 21 13.05 -24.78 8.28
C TYR A 21 11.83 -23.93 8.59
N TRP A 22 11.91 -22.65 8.26
CA TRP A 22 10.79 -21.73 8.35
C TRP A 22 10.44 -21.16 6.98
N TYR A 23 9.14 -21.13 6.70
CA TYR A 23 8.56 -20.60 5.48
C TYR A 23 7.44 -19.62 5.84
N LEU A 24 7.17 -18.67 4.96
CA LEU A 24 5.96 -17.86 5.00
C LEU A 24 5.15 -18.05 3.71
N GLN A 25 3.85 -17.93 3.82
CA GLN A 25 2.93 -17.90 2.70
C GLN A 25 2.03 -16.67 2.85
N ARG A 26 2.09 -15.78 1.87
CA ARG A 26 1.17 -14.63 1.78
C ARG A 26 -0.07 -15.05 1.00
N ALA A 27 -1.15 -14.29 1.13
CA ALA A 27 -2.38 -14.53 0.36
C ALA A 27 -2.05 -14.67 -1.14
N ASP A 28 -2.52 -15.75 -1.74
CA ASP A 28 -2.34 -16.10 -3.16
C ASP A 28 -0.88 -16.23 -3.65
N GLN A 29 0.06 -16.42 -2.72
CA GLN A 29 1.48 -16.63 -3.05
C GLN A 29 1.95 -18.04 -2.70
N ARG A 30 3.05 -18.45 -3.36
CA ARG A 30 3.77 -19.67 -3.04
C ARG A 30 4.55 -19.51 -1.73
N PHE A 31 4.97 -20.63 -1.15
CA PHE A 31 5.86 -20.63 0.01
C PHE A 31 7.15 -19.87 -0.30
N THR A 32 7.47 -18.92 0.56
CA THR A 32 8.74 -18.19 0.56
C THR A 32 9.59 -18.72 1.71
N TYR A 33 10.81 -19.12 1.41
CA TYR A 33 11.77 -19.59 2.41
C TYR A 33 12.30 -18.41 3.24
N ILE A 34 12.33 -18.58 4.57
CA ILE A 34 12.88 -17.58 5.51
C ILE A 34 14.31 -17.97 5.90
N GLY A 35 14.48 -19.19 6.42
CA GLY A 35 15.72 -19.62 7.07
C GLY A 35 15.61 -21.04 7.62
N HIS A 36 16.74 -21.65 7.96
CA HIS A 36 16.79 -22.89 8.71
C HIS A 36 17.98 -22.91 9.67
N THR A 37 17.87 -23.72 10.71
CA THR A 37 19.01 -24.04 11.58
C THR A 37 18.85 -25.42 12.19
N SER A 38 19.97 -26.07 12.48
CA SER A 38 20.00 -27.39 13.11
C SER A 38 20.00 -27.32 14.63
N GLN A 39 20.54 -26.25 15.21
CA GLN A 39 20.65 -26.02 16.65
C GLN A 39 21.03 -24.55 16.93
N GLY A 40 20.54 -24.00 18.04
CA GLY A 40 20.93 -22.67 18.50
C GLY A 40 20.17 -21.55 17.81
N THR A 41 20.73 -20.34 17.86
CA THR A 41 20.09 -19.12 17.36
C THR A 41 20.76 -18.65 16.07
N VAL A 42 19.96 -18.27 15.08
CA VAL A 42 20.39 -17.57 13.87
C VAL A 42 19.68 -16.23 13.82
N GLU A 43 20.44 -15.15 13.75
CA GLU A 43 19.90 -13.81 13.53
C GLU A 43 19.93 -13.46 12.04
N LEU A 44 18.77 -13.07 11.52
CA LEU A 44 18.59 -12.46 10.21
C LEU A 44 18.16 -10.99 10.42
N GLU A 45 18.13 -10.20 9.35
CA GLU A 45 17.81 -8.76 9.45
C GLU A 45 16.43 -8.51 10.08
N HIS A 46 15.38 -9.20 9.59
CA HIS A 46 14.00 -9.04 10.06
C HIS A 46 13.52 -10.18 10.97
N TYR A 47 14.25 -11.29 10.99
CA TYR A 47 13.85 -12.53 11.65
C TYR A 47 14.94 -13.05 12.59
N GLN A 48 14.56 -13.81 13.59
CA GLN A 48 15.47 -14.58 14.44
C GLN A 48 14.91 -15.98 14.58
N LEU A 49 15.74 -16.98 14.30
CA LEU A 49 15.37 -18.39 14.39
C LEU A 49 16.09 -19.01 15.57
N PHE A 50 15.38 -19.77 16.38
CA PHE A 50 15.94 -20.55 17.46
C PHE A 50 15.51 -22.00 17.34
N VAL A 51 16.43 -22.95 17.54
CA VAL A 51 16.15 -24.39 17.60
C VAL A 51 16.77 -24.99 18.84
N ASN A 52 15.95 -25.69 19.63
CA ASN A 52 16.37 -26.49 20.75
C ASN A 52 16.07 -27.97 20.49
N ARG A 53 17.09 -28.73 20.06
CA ARG A 53 16.94 -30.16 19.77
C ARG A 53 16.61 -31.01 21.00
N LYS A 54 16.99 -30.59 22.21
CA LYS A 54 16.68 -31.33 23.44
C LYS A 54 15.19 -31.31 23.72
N LEU A 55 14.56 -30.15 23.51
CA LEU A 55 13.13 -29.91 23.70
C LEU A 55 12.30 -30.17 22.44
N LEU A 56 12.93 -30.52 21.31
CA LEU A 56 12.29 -30.69 20.01
C LEU A 56 11.39 -29.49 19.63
N SER A 57 11.93 -28.29 19.83
CA SER A 57 11.22 -27.04 19.63
C SER A 57 12.02 -26.09 18.76
N SER A 58 11.31 -25.30 17.96
CA SER A 58 11.86 -24.15 17.25
C SER A 58 10.98 -22.93 17.46
N THR A 59 11.59 -21.76 17.51
CA THR A 59 10.88 -20.48 17.60
C THR A 59 11.36 -19.58 16.47
N LEU A 60 10.43 -19.00 15.73
CA LEU A 60 10.69 -17.89 14.81
C LEU A 60 10.23 -16.59 15.49
N THR A 61 11.12 -15.62 15.59
CA THR A 61 10.83 -14.29 16.13
C THR A 61 10.93 -13.27 15.00
N ILE A 62 9.90 -12.44 14.85
CA ILE A 62 9.89 -11.31 13.91
C ILE A 62 10.24 -10.04 14.69
N LYS A 63 11.27 -9.31 14.26
CA LYS A 63 11.70 -8.05 14.88
C LYS A 63 10.98 -6.89 14.20
N HIS A 64 10.47 -5.92 14.96
CA HIS A 64 9.78 -4.74 14.43
C HIS A 64 8.61 -5.10 13.49
N VAL A 65 7.58 -5.74 14.05
CA VAL A 65 6.43 -6.22 13.28
C VAL A 65 5.76 -5.07 12.50
N GLN A 66 5.56 -5.30 11.20
CA GLN A 66 4.94 -4.35 10.28
C GLN A 66 3.68 -4.95 9.65
N PRO A 67 2.73 -4.13 9.13
CA PRO A 67 1.54 -4.63 8.43
C PRO A 67 1.86 -5.61 7.29
N ARG A 68 3.00 -5.40 6.62
CA ARG A 68 3.51 -6.29 5.57
C ARG A 68 3.89 -7.69 6.07
N ASP A 69 4.00 -7.94 7.36
CA ASP A 69 4.33 -9.25 7.91
C ASP A 69 3.10 -10.16 8.03
N LYS A 70 1.89 -9.63 7.75
CA LYS A 70 0.67 -10.43 7.66
C LYS A 70 0.83 -11.57 6.63
N ALA A 71 0.93 -12.79 7.14
CA ALA A 71 1.15 -14.01 6.38
C ALA A 71 0.83 -15.24 7.27
N ILE A 72 0.84 -16.42 6.67
CA ILE A 72 0.84 -17.69 7.40
C ILE A 72 2.28 -18.19 7.48
N TYR A 73 2.77 -18.44 8.70
CA TYR A 73 4.12 -18.91 8.97
C TYR A 73 4.13 -20.40 9.24
N TYR A 74 5.01 -21.13 8.56
CA TYR A 74 5.10 -22.58 8.65
C TYR A 74 6.49 -22.99 9.11
N CYS A 75 6.54 -23.85 10.11
CA CYS A 75 7.73 -24.63 10.40
C CYS A 75 7.70 -25.96 9.64
N ALA A 76 8.86 -26.43 9.23
CA ALA A 76 9.02 -27.72 8.60
C ALA A 76 10.29 -28.43 9.09
N VAL A 77 10.25 -29.74 9.18
CA VAL A 77 11.38 -30.58 9.61
C VAL A 77 11.75 -31.56 8.51
N ARG A 78 13.05 -31.73 8.28
CA ARG A 78 13.57 -32.73 7.34
C ARG A 78 13.96 -33.98 8.11
N HIS A 79 13.20 -35.05 7.92
CA HIS A 79 13.48 -36.35 8.52
C HIS A 79 14.57 -37.10 7.75
N CYS A 80 15.54 -37.69 8.45
CA CYS A 80 16.71 -38.35 7.85
C CYS A 80 16.67 -39.89 7.94
N GLY A 81 15.49 -40.50 8.00
CA GLY A 81 15.34 -41.96 8.10
C GLY A 81 15.49 -42.69 6.75
N ASN A 82 16.03 -43.91 6.78
CA ASN A 82 16.33 -44.72 5.59
C ASN A 82 15.09 -45.24 4.80
N ASN A 83 13.89 -45.19 5.39
CA ASN A 83 12.67 -45.80 4.83
C ASN A 83 11.56 -44.81 4.46
N TYR A 84 11.70 -43.53 4.84
CA TYR A 84 10.71 -42.49 4.51
C TYR A 84 11.36 -41.51 3.54
N GLY A 85 10.68 -41.20 2.44
CA GLY A 85 11.18 -40.28 1.42
C GLY A 85 11.71 -38.98 2.04
N GLN A 86 12.76 -38.43 1.43
CA GLN A 86 13.51 -37.25 1.90
C GLN A 86 12.72 -35.93 1.80
N GLY A 87 11.48 -35.93 2.29
CA GLY A 87 10.55 -34.82 2.26
C GLY A 87 10.63 -33.94 3.50
N LEU A 88 10.17 -32.69 3.34
CA LEU A 88 9.91 -31.80 4.44
C LEU A 88 8.52 -32.10 5.02
N ILE A 89 8.44 -32.29 6.33
CA ILE A 89 7.18 -32.43 7.05
C ILE A 89 6.80 -31.05 7.57
N PHE A 90 5.71 -30.49 7.06
CA PHE A 90 5.22 -29.17 7.45
C PHE A 90 4.24 -29.26 8.63
N GLY A 91 4.33 -28.29 9.54
CA GLY A 91 3.26 -28.02 10.50
C GLY A 91 2.02 -27.41 9.83
N GLN A 92 0.94 -27.24 10.59
CA GLN A 92 -0.31 -26.66 10.07
C GLN A 92 -0.19 -25.17 9.69
N GLY A 93 0.82 -24.48 10.23
CA GLY A 93 1.05 -23.06 10.02
C GLY A 93 0.27 -22.17 10.99
N THR A 94 0.80 -20.98 11.25
CA THR A 94 0.21 -19.98 12.15
C THR A 94 -0.07 -18.70 11.36
N SER A 95 -1.33 -18.27 11.32
CA SER A 95 -1.73 -17.02 10.67
C SER A 95 -1.41 -15.82 11.55
N LEU A 96 -0.50 -14.96 11.09
CA LEU A 96 -0.25 -13.66 11.70
C LEU A 96 -1.17 -12.62 11.07
N SER A 97 -1.94 -11.93 11.90
CA SER A 97 -2.62 -10.70 11.52
C SER A 97 -1.99 -9.54 12.28
N VAL A 98 -1.64 -8.48 11.56
CA VAL A 98 -1.02 -7.27 12.11
C VAL A 98 -2.01 -6.14 11.91
N LEU A 99 -2.44 -5.53 13.02
CA LEU A 99 -3.26 -4.33 13.01
C LEU A 99 -2.32 -3.12 13.07
N PRO A 100 -2.33 -2.22 12.07
CA PRO A 100 -1.51 -1.03 12.11
C PRO A 100 -1.98 -0.10 13.24
N SER A 101 -1.04 0.54 13.94
CA SER A 101 -1.41 1.69 14.78
C SER A 101 -1.55 2.91 13.86
N ILE A 102 -2.78 3.42 13.75
CA ILE A 102 -3.11 4.64 12.99
C ILE A 102 -2.92 5.83 13.94
N GLN A 103 -2.04 6.76 13.57
CA GLN A 103 -1.80 7.96 14.36
C GLN A 103 -2.84 9.02 13.98
N ASN A 104 -3.62 9.50 14.97
CA ASN A 104 -4.68 10.50 14.79
C ASN A 104 -5.72 10.09 13.73
N PRO A 105 -6.57 9.07 14.02
CA PRO A 105 -7.63 8.65 13.08
C PRO A 105 -8.61 9.81 12.80
N ASP A 106 -8.96 10.00 11.52
CA ASP A 106 -9.93 10.99 11.04
C ASP A 106 -10.93 10.31 10.09
N PRO A 107 -11.84 9.48 10.62
CA PRO A 107 -12.70 8.63 9.82
C PRO A 107 -13.63 9.44 8.91
N ALA A 108 -13.46 9.27 7.60
CA ALA A 108 -14.17 10.05 6.60
C ALA A 108 -14.65 9.18 5.43
N VAL A 109 -15.77 9.58 4.84
CA VAL A 109 -16.39 8.90 3.69
C VAL A 109 -16.40 9.84 2.50
N TYR A 110 -15.80 9.39 1.40
CA TYR A 110 -15.69 10.14 0.16
C TYR A 110 -16.44 9.42 -0.96
N GLN A 111 -17.19 10.18 -1.76
CA GLN A 111 -17.73 9.68 -3.02
C GLN A 111 -16.71 9.89 -4.14
N LEU A 112 -16.24 8.81 -4.75
CA LEU A 112 -15.30 8.87 -5.86
C LEU A 112 -16.02 9.13 -7.19
N LYS A 113 -15.41 9.94 -8.05
CA LYS A 113 -15.93 10.20 -9.40
C LYS A 113 -15.54 9.07 -10.35
N SER A 114 -16.55 8.48 -10.98
CA SER A 114 -16.38 7.50 -12.04
C SER A 114 -15.88 8.19 -13.33
N PRO A 115 -15.02 7.53 -14.13
CA PRO A 115 -14.73 7.98 -15.49
C PRO A 115 -16.02 8.07 -16.32
N GLU A 116 -16.08 9.00 -17.29
CA GLU A 116 -17.28 9.47 -18.03
C GLU A 116 -18.14 8.42 -18.78
N SER A 117 -18.01 7.13 -18.53
CA SER A 117 -18.74 6.06 -19.22
C SER A 117 -19.25 4.92 -18.33
N SER A 118 -19.08 4.99 -16.99
CA SER A 118 -19.59 3.94 -16.11
C SER A 118 -20.63 4.48 -15.12
N ASN A 119 -21.75 3.75 -15.01
CA ASN A 119 -22.81 3.95 -14.01
C ASN A 119 -22.41 3.44 -12.62
N ILE A 120 -21.10 3.35 -12.35
CA ILE A 120 -20.56 2.84 -11.10
C ILE A 120 -20.39 4.00 -10.13
N SER A 121 -20.95 3.86 -8.94
CA SER A 121 -20.73 4.79 -7.83
C SER A 121 -19.92 4.08 -6.75
N VAL A 122 -18.85 4.71 -6.28
CA VAL A 122 -17.91 4.14 -5.30
C VAL A 122 -17.79 5.07 -4.10
N CYS A 123 -17.98 4.52 -2.91
CA CYS A 123 -17.73 5.17 -1.64
C CYS A 123 -16.43 4.62 -1.03
N LEU A 124 -15.50 5.52 -0.73
CA LEU A 124 -14.29 5.22 0.02
C LEU A 124 -14.50 5.66 1.47
N PHE A 125 -14.48 4.70 2.39
CA PHE A 125 -14.35 4.96 3.82
C PHE A 125 -12.89 4.79 4.22
N THR A 126 -12.27 5.82 4.79
CA THR A 126 -10.81 5.85 5.02
C THR A 126 -10.45 6.48 6.37
N ASP A 127 -9.19 6.34 6.78
CA ASP A 127 -8.55 7.01 7.94
C ASP A 127 -9.19 6.68 9.30
N PHE A 128 -9.87 5.54 9.37
CA PHE A 128 -10.47 5.02 10.59
C PHE A 128 -9.49 4.18 11.42
N ASP A 129 -9.73 4.11 12.73
CA ASP A 129 -8.94 3.30 13.67
C ASP A 129 -9.01 1.80 13.35
N SER A 130 -7.92 1.07 13.63
CA SER A 130 -7.83 -0.38 13.44
C SER A 130 -8.78 -1.21 14.32
N GLU A 131 -9.40 -0.61 15.33
CA GLU A 131 -10.49 -1.24 16.10
C GLU A 131 -11.80 -1.37 15.30
N ILE A 132 -11.98 -0.56 14.24
CA ILE A 132 -13.19 -0.56 13.43
C ILE A 132 -13.12 -1.69 12.40
N ASN A 133 -14.04 -2.65 12.55
CA ASN A 133 -14.19 -3.76 11.61
C ASN A 133 -15.31 -3.46 10.60
N VAL A 134 -14.95 -3.41 9.33
CA VAL A 134 -15.90 -3.30 8.22
C VAL A 134 -16.16 -4.71 7.68
N GLU A 135 -17.34 -5.24 7.98
CA GLU A 135 -17.76 -6.54 7.46
C GLU A 135 -18.11 -6.45 5.97
N PRO A 136 -17.71 -7.45 5.16
CA PRO A 136 -18.12 -7.51 3.77
C PRO A 136 -19.61 -7.84 3.68
N SER A 137 -20.34 -7.13 2.82
CA SER A 137 -21.76 -7.39 2.56
C SER A 137 -22.05 -7.30 1.07
N THR A 138 -23.02 -8.09 0.60
CA THR A 138 -23.53 -8.02 -0.77
C THR A 138 -25.04 -7.94 -0.69
N GLU A 139 -25.56 -6.74 -0.89
CA GLU A 139 -26.98 -6.46 -1.05
C GLU A 139 -27.32 -6.39 -2.54
N SER A 140 -28.61 -6.44 -2.90
CA SER A 140 -29.05 -6.54 -4.30
C SER A 140 -28.47 -5.46 -5.22
N ASN A 141 -28.17 -4.27 -4.67
CA ASN A 141 -27.66 -3.12 -5.42
C ASN A 141 -26.33 -2.58 -4.88
N MET A 142 -25.67 -3.24 -3.94
CA MET A 142 -24.44 -2.71 -3.32
C MET A 142 -23.52 -3.83 -2.87
N THR A 143 -22.23 -3.67 -3.13
CA THR A 143 -21.19 -4.56 -2.58
C THR A 143 -20.27 -3.75 -1.69
N ARG A 144 -20.09 -4.20 -0.44
CA ARG A 144 -19.12 -3.68 0.51
C ARG A 144 -17.96 -4.66 0.65
N LEU A 145 -16.75 -4.15 0.48
CA LEU A 145 -15.52 -4.92 0.64
C LEU A 145 -15.01 -4.84 2.08
N LYS A 146 -14.26 -5.87 2.47
CA LYS A 146 -13.57 -5.90 3.76
C LYS A 146 -12.52 -4.78 3.82
N SER A 147 -12.29 -4.25 5.02
CA SER A 147 -11.24 -3.26 5.25
C SER A 147 -9.83 -3.80 4.95
N THR A 148 -8.99 -2.90 4.47
CA THR A 148 -7.57 -3.13 4.19
C THR A 148 -6.73 -1.98 4.72
N SER A 149 -5.46 -2.25 5.04
CA SER A 149 -4.52 -1.24 5.51
C SER A 149 -3.54 -0.85 4.40
N LEU A 150 -3.37 0.45 4.18
CA LEU A 150 -2.39 1.04 3.27
C LEU A 150 -1.23 1.64 4.08
N ASP A 151 0.00 1.42 3.61
CA ASP A 151 1.22 1.98 4.17
C ASP A 151 1.92 2.86 3.11
N MET A 152 1.80 4.17 3.27
CA MET A 152 2.33 5.20 2.36
C MET A 152 3.75 5.57 2.76
N LYS A 153 4.73 4.82 2.23
CA LYS A 153 6.15 4.99 2.58
C LYS A 153 6.72 6.40 2.38
N THR A 154 6.28 7.12 1.35
CA THR A 154 6.78 8.47 1.04
C THR A 154 6.33 9.51 2.07
N MET A 155 5.20 9.25 2.73
CA MET A 155 4.60 10.14 3.73
C MET A 155 4.75 9.61 5.16
N ASP A 156 5.39 8.45 5.34
CA ASP A 156 5.45 7.69 6.60
C ASP A 156 4.09 7.62 7.31
N SER A 157 3.03 7.40 6.52
CA SER A 157 1.64 7.42 6.98
C SER A 157 0.95 6.09 6.71
N LYS A 158 0.10 5.67 7.64
CA LYS A 158 -0.72 4.45 7.54
C LYS A 158 -2.17 4.85 7.61
N SER A 159 -2.98 4.25 6.74
CA SER A 159 -4.42 4.50 6.70
C SER A 159 -5.16 3.19 6.48
N ASN A 160 -6.33 3.06 7.09
CA ASN A 160 -7.25 1.96 6.81
C ASN A 160 -8.28 2.43 5.79
N GLY A 161 -8.65 1.55 4.86
CA GLY A 161 -9.61 1.84 3.81
C GLY A 161 -10.58 0.69 3.60
N ALA A 162 -11.85 1.02 3.36
CA ALA A 162 -12.88 0.09 2.91
C ALA A 162 -13.64 0.73 1.74
N LEU A 163 -14.04 -0.11 0.79
CA LEU A 163 -14.76 0.32 -0.40
C LEU A 163 -16.18 -0.26 -0.39
N ALA A 164 -17.12 0.57 -0.81
CA ALA A 164 -18.44 0.11 -1.21
C ALA A 164 -18.75 0.63 -2.60
N TRP A 165 -19.33 -0.21 -3.46
CA TRP A 165 -19.72 0.20 -4.80
C TRP A 165 -21.12 -0.25 -5.17
N SER A 166 -21.65 0.32 -6.24
CA SER A 166 -22.91 -0.06 -6.89
C SER A 166 -22.85 0.26 -8.38
N ASN A 167 -23.63 -0.48 -9.18
CA ASN A 167 -23.91 -0.19 -10.59
C ASN A 167 -25.08 0.79 -10.79
N SER A 168 -25.37 1.63 -9.80
CA SER A 168 -26.33 2.72 -9.88
C SER A 168 -25.65 4.05 -9.56
N PHE A 169 -26.03 5.11 -10.27
CA PHE A 169 -25.50 6.47 -10.07
C PHE A 169 -25.67 6.99 -8.64
N ASP A 170 -26.77 6.61 -7.96
CA ASP A 170 -27.15 7.14 -6.65
C ASP A 170 -26.82 6.18 -5.48
N LEU A 171 -25.57 5.69 -5.41
CA LEU A 171 -25.12 5.11 -4.13
C LEU A 171 -25.00 6.24 -3.10
N GLY A 172 -25.97 6.32 -2.18
CA GLY A 172 -25.96 7.31 -1.10
C GLY A 172 -24.84 7.03 -0.09
N CYS A 173 -23.61 7.47 -0.38
CA CYS A 173 -22.43 7.24 0.46
C CYS A 173 -22.61 7.70 1.91
N ASN A 174 -23.39 8.76 2.13
CA ASN A 174 -23.78 9.24 3.45
C ASN A 174 -24.52 8.18 4.29
N SER A 175 -25.32 7.32 3.66
CA SER A 175 -26.02 6.22 4.34
C SER A 175 -25.25 4.90 4.32
N THR A 176 -24.25 4.76 3.46
CA THR A 176 -23.45 3.54 3.33
C THR A 176 -22.57 3.29 4.54
N PHE A 177 -21.99 4.35 5.08
CA PHE A 177 -21.15 4.33 6.28
C PHE A 177 -21.63 5.42 7.23
N ASN A 178 -21.85 5.09 8.49
CA ASN A 178 -22.38 6.02 9.50
C ASN A 178 -21.29 6.96 10.05
N TYR A 179 -20.62 7.68 9.14
CA TYR A 179 -19.47 8.56 9.42
C TYR A 179 -19.58 9.84 8.59
N THR A 180 -18.71 10.81 8.88
CA THR A 180 -18.69 12.10 8.20
C THR A 180 -18.51 11.93 6.70
N PHE A 181 -19.50 12.40 5.94
CA PHE A 181 -19.51 12.30 4.49
C PHE A 181 -19.06 13.60 3.84
N HIS A 182 -18.10 13.50 2.93
CA HIS A 182 -17.62 14.59 2.09
C HIS A 182 -18.09 14.39 0.65
N SER A 183 -19.01 15.26 0.23
CA SER A 183 -19.55 15.28 -1.13
C SER A 183 -18.54 15.82 -2.13
N SER A 184 -18.48 15.22 -3.32
CA SER A 184 -17.59 15.69 -4.40
C SER A 184 -18.08 16.97 -5.12
N SER A 185 -19.20 17.54 -4.67
CA SER A 185 -19.97 18.58 -5.37
C SER A 185 -19.80 20.00 -4.84
N GLU A 186 -19.23 20.21 -3.65
CA GLU A 186 -19.33 21.50 -2.94
C GLU A 186 -18.01 22.10 -2.41
N PHE A 187 -16.85 21.58 -2.82
CA PHE A 187 -15.58 22.14 -2.36
C PHE A 187 -15.10 23.32 -3.22
N PRO A 188 -14.69 24.45 -2.62
CA PRO A 188 -14.04 25.53 -3.35
C PRO A 188 -12.71 25.04 -3.92
N CYS A 189 -12.43 25.39 -5.18
CA CYS A 189 -11.15 25.09 -5.81
C CYS A 189 -10.06 25.94 -5.14
N ASP A 190 -9.14 25.30 -4.39
CA ASP A 190 -7.97 25.97 -3.85
C ASP A 190 -6.87 26.04 -4.92
N ALA A 191 -6.76 27.21 -5.57
CA ALA A 191 -5.78 27.46 -6.61
C ALA A 191 -4.32 27.27 -6.13
N ASN A 192 -4.03 27.51 -4.85
CA ASN A 192 -2.67 27.36 -4.30
C ASN A 192 -2.25 25.88 -4.24
N VAL A 193 -3.21 24.96 -4.06
CA VAL A 193 -2.95 23.51 -4.09
C VAL A 193 -2.73 23.06 -5.52
N VAL A 194 -3.52 23.57 -6.46
CA VAL A 194 -3.41 23.24 -7.90
C VAL A 194 -2.05 23.68 -8.45
N GLU A 195 -1.56 24.85 -8.06
CA GLU A 195 -0.25 25.36 -8.49
C GLU A 195 0.90 24.44 -8.10
N LYS A 196 0.82 23.75 -6.94
CA LYS A 196 1.85 22.78 -6.53
C LYS A 196 1.97 21.57 -7.47
N GLY A 197 0.92 21.27 -8.22
CA GLY A 197 0.91 20.21 -9.24
C GLY A 197 1.37 20.67 -10.62
N PHE A 198 1.76 21.95 -10.79
CA PHE A 198 2.21 22.47 -12.07
C PHE A 198 3.64 21.99 -12.38
N GLU A 199 3.77 21.22 -13.45
CA GLU A 199 5.04 20.79 -14.00
C GLU A 199 5.27 21.43 -15.37
N THR A 200 6.54 21.66 -15.73
CA THR A 200 6.90 22.25 -17.03
C THR A 200 7.50 21.19 -17.94
N ASP A 201 7.08 21.19 -19.21
CA ASP A 201 7.66 20.35 -20.24
C ASP A 201 8.57 21.15 -21.20
N MET A 202 9.36 20.43 -22.00
CA MET A 202 10.29 21.04 -22.95
C MET A 202 9.60 21.88 -24.04
N ASN A 203 8.39 21.47 -24.46
CA ASN A 203 7.63 22.20 -25.49
C ASN A 203 7.13 23.53 -24.93
N LEU A 204 6.59 23.54 -23.71
CA LEU A 204 6.14 24.74 -23.03
C LEU A 204 7.30 25.73 -22.83
N ASN A 205 8.48 25.22 -22.45
CA ASN A 205 9.69 26.02 -22.33
C ASN A 205 10.12 26.61 -23.69
N PHE A 206 10.06 25.82 -24.77
CA PHE A 206 10.38 26.28 -26.12
C PHE A 206 9.39 27.35 -26.62
N TYR A 207 8.09 27.14 -26.43
CA TYR A 207 7.07 28.12 -26.80
C TYR A 207 7.22 29.43 -26.01
N ASN A 208 7.54 29.35 -24.72
CA ASN A 208 7.79 30.55 -23.91
C ASN A 208 9.01 31.34 -24.45
N LEU A 209 10.10 30.64 -24.80
CA LEU A 209 11.27 31.26 -25.43
C LEU A 209 10.92 31.89 -26.78
N LEU A 210 10.16 31.19 -27.62
CA LEU A 210 9.71 31.67 -28.92
C LEU A 210 8.86 32.94 -28.79
N VAL A 211 7.95 33.00 -27.80
CA VAL A 211 7.15 34.20 -27.49
C VAL A 211 8.06 35.37 -27.09
N ILE A 212 9.09 35.14 -26.28
CA ILE A 212 10.07 36.17 -25.91
C ILE A 212 10.79 36.70 -27.17
N VAL A 213 11.26 35.81 -28.04
CA VAL A 213 11.94 36.19 -29.30
C VAL A 213 11.02 36.99 -30.23
N LEU A 214 9.76 36.57 -30.37
CA LEU A 214 8.77 37.30 -31.16
C LEU A 214 8.49 38.69 -30.59
N ARG A 215 8.36 38.83 -29.27
CA ARG A 215 8.16 40.14 -28.60
C ARG A 215 9.33 41.08 -28.84
N ILE A 216 10.57 40.59 -28.72
CA ILE A 216 11.77 41.38 -28.99
C ILE A 216 11.81 41.83 -30.46
N THR A 217 11.49 40.92 -31.38
CA THR A 217 11.47 41.21 -32.82
C THR A 217 10.40 42.25 -33.15
N PHE A 218 9.20 42.11 -32.60
CA PHE A 218 8.11 43.07 -32.76
C PHE A 218 8.49 44.47 -32.29
N LEU A 219 9.06 44.60 -31.07
CA LEU A 219 9.49 45.88 -30.54
C LEU A 219 10.55 46.55 -31.43
N LYS A 220 11.49 45.78 -31.98
CA LYS A 220 12.49 46.29 -32.93
C LYS A 220 11.86 46.79 -34.23
N VAL A 221 10.91 46.04 -34.79
CA VAL A 221 10.22 46.43 -36.04
C VAL A 221 9.38 47.68 -35.82
N VAL A 222 8.65 47.78 -34.72
CA VAL A 222 7.87 48.98 -34.37
C VAL A 222 8.79 50.19 -34.20
N GLY A 223 9.90 50.05 -33.46
CA GLY A 223 10.87 51.13 -33.28
C GLY A 223 11.49 51.61 -34.59
N PHE A 224 11.86 50.68 -35.48
CA PHE A 224 12.39 51.01 -36.80
C PHE A 224 11.35 51.74 -37.66
N ASN A 225 10.11 51.24 -37.70
CA ASN A 225 9.04 51.87 -38.47
C ASN A 225 8.74 53.28 -37.99
N LEU A 226 8.65 53.49 -36.66
CA LEU A 226 8.46 54.81 -36.07
C LEU A 226 9.58 55.78 -36.46
N LEU A 227 10.84 55.34 -36.34
CA LEU A 227 12.01 56.15 -36.72
C LEU A 227 11.99 56.52 -38.20
N MET A 228 11.64 55.58 -39.08
CA MET A 228 11.53 55.84 -40.52
C MET A 228 10.40 56.80 -40.85
N THR A 229 9.22 56.64 -40.23
CA THR A 229 8.11 57.59 -40.43
C THR A 229 8.45 58.99 -39.95
N LEU A 230 9.10 59.13 -38.78
CA LEU A 230 9.53 60.44 -38.27
C LEU A 230 10.57 61.09 -39.18
N ARG A 231 11.55 60.31 -39.67
CA ARG A 231 12.57 60.81 -40.58
C ARG A 231 11.97 61.32 -41.89
N LEU A 232 11.06 60.55 -42.50
CA LEU A 232 10.36 60.94 -43.74
C LEU A 232 9.45 62.16 -43.54
N TRP A 233 8.91 62.35 -42.33
CA TRP A 233 8.06 63.50 -42.01
C TRP A 233 8.85 64.76 -41.67
N SER A 234 10.12 64.61 -41.25
CA SER A 234 11.03 65.72 -40.93
C SER A 234 11.79 66.30 -42.14
N SER A 235 11.67 65.67 -43.31
CA SER A 235 12.28 66.11 -44.58
C SER A 235 11.26 66.82 -45.46
#